data_AF-A0A429TH64-F1
#
_entry.id   AF-A0A429TH64-F1
#
_cell.length_a   1.000
_cell.length_b   1.000
_cell.length_c   1.000
_cell.angle_alpha   90.00
_cell.angle_beta   90.00
_cell.angle_gamma   90.00
#
_symmetry.space_group_name_H-M   'P 1'
#
loop_
_entity.id
_entity.type
_entity.pdbx_description
1 polymer ?
#
loop_
_entity_poly.entity_id
_entity_poly.type
_entity_poly.pdbx_seq_one_letter_code
_entity_poly.pdbx_strand_id
1 'polypeptide(L)'
;MVGMVCLSGLLVFAPLGLYVWASGGPADPSRPAAAPPEVRVTGCRIDPPSRRAVAVLEARGEGSYVATVEFRDRPPAQPDARESRTLVRLPGLTPTTPAARTEAVGPVWATGAGVWCGVAGVVGEAGEG
;
A
#
# COMPACT_ATOMS: atom_id res chain seq x y z
N MET A 1 -39.88 13.57 -26.51
CA MET A 1 -38.45 13.23 -26.67
C MET A 1 -37.64 13.23 -25.37
N VAL A 2 -38.15 13.77 -24.24
CA VAL A 2 -37.45 13.79 -22.94
C VAL A 2 -37.55 12.45 -22.18
N GLY A 3 -38.69 11.74 -22.25
CA GLY A 3 -38.90 10.49 -21.50
C GLY A 3 -38.06 9.30 -21.95
N MET A 4 -37.65 9.26 -23.23
CA MET A 4 -36.86 8.15 -23.79
C MET A 4 -35.38 8.23 -23.37
N VAL A 5 -34.88 9.44 -23.10
CA VAL A 5 -33.49 9.67 -22.63
C VAL A 5 -33.37 9.24 -21.16
N CYS A 6 -34.37 9.52 -20.32
CA CYS A 6 -34.40 9.06 -18.92
C CYS A 6 -34.45 7.53 -18.80
N LEU A 7 -35.23 6.85 -19.65
CA LEU A 7 -35.33 5.38 -19.61
C LEU A 7 -34.01 4.70 -20.00
N SER A 8 -33.30 5.30 -20.97
CA SER A 8 -32.00 4.82 -21.43
C SER A 8 -30.91 4.98 -20.35
N GLY A 9 -30.94 6.09 -19.59
CA GLY A 9 -30.01 6.32 -18.49
C GLY A 9 -30.17 5.33 -17.33
N LEU A 10 -31.41 4.96 -17.00
CA LEU A 10 -31.72 3.96 -15.96
C LEU A 10 -31.23 2.56 -16.34
N LEU A 11 -31.34 2.17 -17.61
CA LEU A 11 -30.88 0.86 -18.11
C LEU A 11 -29.36 0.70 -18.10
N VAL A 12 -28.59 1.79 -18.14
CA VAL A 12 -27.12 1.74 -18.06
C VAL A 12 -26.65 1.76 -16.60
N PHE A 13 -27.26 2.59 -15.75
CA PHE A 13 -26.82 2.73 -14.35
C PHE A 13 -27.29 1.58 -13.43
N ALA A 14 -28.43 0.95 -13.71
CA ALA A 14 -28.94 -0.18 -12.94
C ALA A 14 -28.01 -1.41 -12.96
N PRO A 15 -27.51 -1.90 -14.13
CA PRO A 15 -26.60 -3.03 -14.15
C PRO A 15 -25.21 -2.68 -13.60
N LEU A 16 -24.71 -1.45 -13.78
CA LEU A 16 -23.43 -1.01 -13.21
C LEU A 16 -23.49 -0.91 -11.68
N GLY A 17 -24.59 -0.38 -11.12
CA GLY A 17 -24.81 -0.36 -9.66
C GLY A 17 -24.89 -1.75 -9.06
N LEU A 18 -25.50 -2.70 -9.78
CA LEU A 18 -25.56 -4.11 -9.38
C LEU A 18 -24.22 -4.83 -9.50
N TYR A 19 -23.39 -4.52 -10.51
CA TYR A 19 -22.07 -5.14 -10.67
C TYR A 19 -21.10 -4.70 -9.57
N VAL A 20 -21.16 -3.42 -9.15
CA VAL A 20 -20.37 -2.91 -8.02
C VAL A 20 -20.82 -3.53 -6.69
N TRP A 21 -22.12 -3.78 -6.52
CA TRP A 21 -22.66 -4.40 -5.31
C TRP A 21 -22.50 -5.92 -5.28
N ALA A 22 -22.47 -6.60 -6.43
CA ALA A 22 -22.25 -8.04 -6.54
C ALA A 22 -20.77 -8.42 -6.39
N SER A 23 -19.83 -7.55 -6.77
CA SER A 23 -18.40 -7.74 -6.48
C SER A 23 -18.02 -7.47 -5.02
N GLY A 24 -18.93 -6.89 -4.23
CA GLY A 24 -18.79 -6.76 -2.78
C GLY A 24 -19.64 -7.81 -2.06
N GLY A 25 -19.28 -9.10 -2.18
CA GLY A 25 -19.89 -10.14 -1.37
C GLY A 25 -19.82 -9.76 0.12
N PRO A 26 -20.86 -10.04 0.92
CA PRO A 26 -20.91 -9.63 2.32
C PRO A 26 -19.69 -10.22 3.05
N ALA A 27 -18.76 -9.34 3.43
CA ALA A 27 -17.70 -9.68 4.35
C ALA A 27 -18.38 -10.20 5.61
N ASP A 28 -18.13 -11.47 5.94
CA ASP A 28 -18.67 -12.12 7.12
C ASP A 28 -18.34 -11.26 8.36
N PRO A 29 -19.33 -10.58 8.97
CA PRO A 29 -19.08 -9.66 10.08
C PRO A 29 -18.58 -10.39 11.34
N SER A 30 -18.52 -11.72 11.29
CA SER A 30 -18.13 -12.61 12.38
C SER A 30 -16.65 -12.98 12.35
N ARG A 31 -15.90 -12.71 11.27
CA ARG A 31 -14.45 -12.92 11.26
C ARG A 31 -13.81 -11.73 11.97
N PRO A 32 -13.15 -11.91 13.13
CA PRO A 32 -12.34 -10.85 13.70
C PRO A 32 -11.35 -10.41 12.64
N ALA A 33 -11.41 -9.15 12.22
CA ALA A 33 -10.39 -8.59 11.36
C ALA A 33 -9.07 -8.77 12.10
N ALA A 34 -8.16 -9.56 11.53
CA ALA A 34 -6.82 -9.71 12.08
C ALA A 34 -6.25 -8.31 12.29
N ALA A 35 -5.66 -8.07 13.47
CA ALA A 35 -5.09 -6.76 13.77
C ALA A 35 -4.12 -6.36 12.64
N PRO A 36 -4.17 -5.10 12.16
CA PRO A 36 -3.27 -4.66 11.10
C PRO A 36 -1.82 -4.85 11.55
N PRO A 37 -0.92 -5.23 10.63
CA PRO A 37 0.46 -5.54 10.97
C PRO A 37 1.16 -4.24 11.39
N GLU A 38 2.03 -4.37 12.38
CA GLU A 38 2.92 -3.29 12.77
C GLU A 38 4.08 -3.23 11.77
N VAL A 39 4.10 -2.22 10.89
CA VAL A 39 5.16 -2.02 9.90
C VAL A 39 5.84 -0.68 10.14
N ARG A 40 7.17 -0.69 10.30
CA ARG A 40 7.98 0.52 10.49
C ARG A 40 9.22 0.51 9.63
N VAL A 41 9.69 1.70 9.24
CA VAL A 41 10.99 1.87 8.61
C VAL A 41 12.05 1.96 9.71
N THR A 42 13.07 1.10 9.68
CA THR A 42 14.20 1.12 10.62
C THR A 42 15.49 1.62 10.02
N GLY A 43 15.53 1.81 8.70
CA GLY A 43 16.67 2.42 8.02
C GLY A 43 16.25 3.04 6.69
N CYS A 44 16.92 4.11 6.31
CA CYS A 44 16.72 4.79 5.03
C CYS A 44 18.10 5.24 4.52
N ARG A 45 18.48 4.80 3.32
CA ARG A 45 19.81 5.08 2.74
C ARG A 45 19.73 5.17 1.22
N ILE A 46 20.78 5.73 0.62
CA ILE A 46 21.01 5.62 -0.83
C ILE A 46 22.05 4.53 -1.03
N ASP A 47 21.72 3.54 -1.84
CA ASP A 47 22.65 2.47 -2.22
C ASP A 47 23.75 3.02 -3.16
N PRO A 48 25.04 3.01 -2.77
CA PRO A 48 26.10 3.64 -3.57
C PRO A 48 26.25 3.09 -5.00
N PRO A 49 26.22 1.76 -5.26
CA PRO A 49 26.42 1.25 -6.60
C PRO A 49 25.23 1.55 -7.54
N SER A 50 23.98 1.45 -7.08
CA SER A 50 22.80 1.69 -7.92
C SER A 50 22.26 3.12 -7.86
N ARG A 51 22.70 3.91 -6.88
CA ARG A 51 22.15 5.24 -6.50
C ARG A 51 20.65 5.22 -6.20
N ARG A 52 20.09 4.05 -5.87
CA ARG A 52 18.66 3.94 -5.54
C ARG A 52 18.43 4.19 -4.06
N ALA A 53 17.30 4.81 -3.75
CA ALA A 53 16.85 4.89 -2.37
C ALA A 53 16.46 3.49 -1.86
N VAL A 54 16.90 3.13 -0.67
CA VAL A 54 16.61 1.85 -0.02
C VAL A 54 16.07 2.12 1.39
N ALA A 55 14.85 1.66 1.64
CA ALA A 55 14.26 1.66 2.98
C ALA A 55 14.30 0.25 3.54
N VAL A 56 14.75 0.11 4.79
CA VAL A 56 14.68 -1.14 5.55
C VAL A 56 13.40 -1.11 6.36
N LEU A 57 12.56 -2.12 6.18
CA LEU A 57 11.31 -2.29 6.91
C LEU A 57 11.42 -3.43 7.90
N GLU A 58 10.82 -3.22 9.06
CA GLU A 58 10.51 -4.27 10.01
C GLU A 58 8.99 -4.38 10.14
N ALA A 59 8.49 -5.60 9.96
CA ALA A 59 7.07 -5.91 10.06
C ALA A 59 6.82 -6.98 11.13
N ARG A 60 5.77 -6.80 11.92
CA ARG A 60 5.21 -7.79 12.84
C ARG A 60 3.72 -7.92 12.60
N GLY A 61 3.20 -9.14 12.74
CA GLY A 61 1.78 -9.40 12.53
C GLY A 61 1.57 -10.83 12.06
N GLU A 62 0.40 -11.07 11.50
CA GLU A 62 0.00 -12.37 11.01
C GLU A 62 -0.61 -12.25 9.62
N GLY A 63 -0.10 -13.01 8.65
CA GLY A 63 -0.62 -13.03 7.28
C GLY A 63 0.26 -12.32 6.26
N SER A 64 -0.30 -12.08 5.08
CA SER A 64 0.42 -11.50 3.93
C SER A 64 -0.07 -10.09 3.64
N TYR A 65 0.86 -9.18 3.41
CA TYR A 65 0.57 -7.76 3.23
C TYR A 65 1.40 -7.14 2.12
N VAL A 66 0.92 -6.01 1.59
CA VAL A 66 1.69 -5.09 0.75
C VAL A 66 1.82 -3.77 1.48
N ALA A 67 3.06 -3.37 1.74
CA ALA A 67 3.39 -2.05 2.27
C ALA A 67 3.69 -1.09 1.12
N THR A 68 3.11 0.12 1.19
CA THR A 68 3.48 1.25 0.34
C THR A 68 4.53 2.08 1.07
N VAL A 69 5.73 2.13 0.49
CA VAL A 69 6.85 2.90 1.02
C VAL A 69 7.01 4.17 0.20
N GLU A 70 7.03 5.29 0.91
CA GLU A 70 7.23 6.62 0.35
C GLU A 70 8.69 7.04 0.53
N PHE A 71 9.26 7.62 -0.52
CA PHE A 71 10.60 8.22 -0.55
C PHE A 71 10.46 9.70 -0.84
N ARG A 72 11.07 10.54 -0.01
CA ARG A 72 11.04 12.00 -0.17
C ARG A 72 12.40 12.64 0.08
N ASP A 73 12.57 13.88 -0.39
CA ASP A 73 13.75 14.68 -0.03
C ASP A 73 13.70 15.13 1.44
N ARG A 74 12.50 15.32 1.98
CA ARG A 74 12.23 15.83 3.33
C ARG A 74 10.96 15.21 3.91
N PRO A 75 10.77 15.23 5.24
CA PRO A 75 9.55 14.75 5.88
C PRO A 75 8.26 15.44 5.33
N PRO A 76 7.10 14.78 5.45
CA PRO A 76 5.84 15.13 4.76
C PRO A 76 5.23 16.51 5.08
N ALA A 77 5.83 17.30 5.97
CA ALA A 77 5.36 18.64 6.30
C ALA A 77 5.57 19.68 5.17
N GLN A 78 6.26 19.32 4.09
CA GLN A 78 6.62 20.26 3.03
C GLN A 78 5.90 19.93 1.71
N PRO A 79 5.07 20.83 1.16
CA PRO A 79 4.22 20.56 0.00
C PRO A 79 5.00 20.38 -1.32
N ASP A 80 6.23 20.88 -1.41
CA ASP A 80 7.04 20.87 -2.63
C ASP A 80 8.14 19.78 -2.64
N ALA A 81 8.10 18.83 -1.70
CA ALA A 81 9.10 17.78 -1.63
C ALA A 81 8.87 16.75 -2.76
N ARG A 82 9.93 16.43 -3.52
CA ARG A 82 9.92 15.28 -4.45
C ARG A 82 9.42 14.05 -3.70
N GLU A 83 8.45 13.36 -4.27
CA GLU A 83 7.85 12.16 -3.70
C GLU A 83 7.91 11.02 -4.72
N SER A 84 8.23 9.81 -4.26
CA SER A 84 8.09 8.58 -5.03
C SER A 84 7.59 7.47 -4.12
N ARG A 85 6.79 6.55 -4.67
CA ARG A 85 6.26 5.41 -3.92
C ARG A 85 6.72 4.09 -4.52
N THR A 86 6.95 3.10 -3.68
CA THR A 86 7.22 1.71 -4.10
C THR A 86 6.35 0.77 -3.26
N LEU A 87 5.96 -0.36 -3.86
CA LEU A 87 5.20 -1.40 -3.19
C LEU A 87 6.15 -2.54 -2.80
N VAL A 88 6.03 -3.03 -1.58
CA VAL A 88 6.81 -4.17 -1.09
C VAL A 88 5.87 -5.22 -0.50
N ARG A 89 6.05 -6.46 -0.95
CA ARG A 89 5.35 -7.61 -0.36
C ARG A 89 6.00 -8.01 0.96
N LEU A 90 5.15 -8.27 1.95
CA LEU A 90 5.46 -8.80 3.27
C LEU A 90 4.75 -10.15 3.39
N PRO A 91 5.37 -11.23 2.90
CA PRO A 91 4.74 -12.54 2.88
C PRO A 91 4.77 -13.20 4.27
N GLY A 92 3.66 -13.86 4.63
CA GLY A 92 3.65 -14.89 5.67
C GLY A 92 4.20 -14.45 7.03
N LEU A 93 3.85 -13.24 7.48
CA LEU A 93 4.17 -12.79 8.83
C LEU A 93 3.53 -13.77 9.84
N THR A 94 4.27 -14.09 10.90
CA THR A 94 3.74 -14.90 12.00
C THR A 94 3.96 -14.19 13.33
N PRO A 95 3.03 -14.31 14.29
CA PRO A 95 3.10 -13.58 15.55
C PRO A 95 4.22 -14.08 16.48
N THR A 96 4.72 -15.30 16.28
CA THR A 96 5.75 -15.93 17.13
C THR A 96 7.18 -15.71 16.62
N THR A 97 7.35 -15.21 15.39
CA THR A 97 8.68 -14.92 14.83
C THR A 97 9.16 -13.51 15.18
N PRO A 98 10.48 -13.28 15.27
CA PRO A 98 11.02 -11.93 15.31
C PRO A 98 10.57 -11.12 14.09
N ALA A 99 10.60 -9.78 14.21
CA ALA A 99 10.12 -8.89 13.16
C ALA A 99 10.74 -9.25 11.80
N ALA A 100 9.89 -9.51 10.81
CA ALA A 100 10.34 -9.80 9.46
C ALA A 100 11.00 -8.55 8.89
N ARG A 101 12.23 -8.72 8.38
CA ARG A 101 13.01 -7.63 7.79
C ARG A 101 12.98 -7.73 6.28
N THR A 102 12.65 -6.65 5.61
CA THR A 102 12.67 -6.56 4.13
C THR A 102 13.22 -5.21 3.68
N GLU A 103 13.55 -5.11 2.40
CA GLU A 103 14.03 -3.88 1.78
C GLU A 103 13.07 -3.40 0.69
N ALA A 104 12.74 -2.11 0.74
CA ALA A 104 12.06 -1.40 -0.32
C ALA A 104 13.08 -0.66 -1.17
N VAL A 105 13.16 -1.00 -2.45
CA VAL A 105 14.02 -0.30 -3.41
C VAL A 105 13.19 0.71 -4.19
N GLY A 106 13.55 1.98 -4.03
CA GLY A 106 12.96 3.12 -4.70
C GLY A 106 13.66 3.50 -6.01
N PRO A 107 13.33 4.69 -6.55
CA PRO A 107 13.98 5.21 -7.75
C PRO A 107 15.42 5.64 -7.48
N VAL A 108 16.12 6.03 -8.56
CA VAL A 108 17.42 6.70 -8.46
C VAL A 108 17.26 8.04 -7.75
N TRP A 109 18.12 8.26 -6.76
CA TRP A 109 18.18 9.48 -5.94
C TRP A 109 19.40 10.32 -6.28
N ALA A 110 19.29 11.63 -6.07
CA ALA A 110 20.40 12.55 -6.33
C ALA A 110 21.52 12.33 -5.30
N THR A 111 22.76 12.35 -5.76
CA THR A 111 23.94 12.25 -4.90
C THR A 111 24.04 13.46 -3.98
N GLY A 112 24.28 13.25 -2.69
CA GLY A 112 24.41 14.32 -1.69
C GLY A 112 23.07 14.90 -1.20
N ALA A 113 21.94 14.47 -1.76
CA ALA A 113 20.63 14.79 -1.20
C ALA A 113 20.31 13.86 -0.02
N GLY A 114 19.72 14.42 1.04
CA GLY A 114 19.09 13.61 2.09
C GLY A 114 17.91 12.84 1.50
N VAL A 115 17.69 11.61 1.98
CA VAL A 115 16.51 10.83 1.66
C VAL A 115 15.75 10.52 2.93
N TRP A 116 14.45 10.76 2.90
CA TRP A 116 13.50 10.37 3.91
C TRP A 116 12.66 9.21 3.38
N CYS A 117 12.40 8.22 4.23
CA CYS A 117 11.60 7.05 3.91
C CYS A 117 10.50 6.88 4.96
N GLY A 118 9.28 6.58 4.53
CA GLY A 118 8.16 6.32 5.43
C GLY A 118 7.21 5.26 4.88
N VAL A 119 6.36 4.70 5.74
CA VAL A 119 5.25 3.84 5.31
C VAL A 119 4.04 4.74 5.08
N ALA A 120 3.55 4.80 3.85
CA ALA A 120 2.36 5.57 3.48
C ALA A 120 1.06 4.76 3.65
N GLY A 121 1.15 3.43 3.64
CA GLY A 121 0.00 2.56 3.87
C GLY A 121 0.38 1.08 3.87
N VAL A 122 -0.48 0.26 4.45
CA VAL A 122 -0.35 -1.20 4.45
C VAL A 122 -1.71 -1.81 4.16
N VAL A 123 -1.76 -2.73 3.22
CA VAL A 123 -2.98 -3.44 2.83
C VAL A 123 -2.73 -4.95 2.89
N GLY A 124 -3.70 -5.71 3.41
CA GLY A 124 -3.65 -7.17 3.40
C GLY A 124 -3.79 -7.71 2.00
N GLU A 125 -2.95 -8.67 1.62
CA GLU A 125 -3.26 -9.52 0.47
C GLU A 125 -4.35 -10.48 0.95
N ALA A 126 -5.60 -10.19 0.58
CA ALA A 126 -6.70 -11.10 0.82
C ALA A 126 -6.31 -12.45 0.20
N GLY A 127 -6.12 -13.47 1.04
CA GLY A 127 -5.91 -14.82 0.55
C GLY A 127 -7.14 -15.24 -0.23
N GLU A 128 -7.02 -15.29 -1.55
CA GLU A 128 -7.82 -16.21 -2.36
C GLU A 128 -7.43 -17.61 -1.89
N GLY A 129 -8.26 -18.16 -1.00
CA GLY A 129 -8.22 -19.55 -0.56
C GLY A 129 -8.79 -20.48 -1.62
#